data_AF-A0A5D4U2U1-F1
#
_entry.id   AF-A0A5D4U2U1-F1
#
_cell.length_a   1.000
_cell.length_b   1.000
_cell.length_c   1.000
_cell.angle_alpha   90.00
_cell.angle_beta   90.00
_cell.angle_gamma   90.00
#
_symmetry.space_group_name_H-M   'P 1'
#
loop_
_entity.id
_entity.type
_entity.pdbx_description
1 polymer ?
#
loop_
_entity_poly.entity_id
_entity_poly.type
_entity_poly.pdbx_seq_one_letter_code
_entity_poly.pdbx_strand_id
1 'polypeptide(L)'
;MKRQYIYIVTIVLLAATVVLLVGSLSRETIEEPGSVLRVESFGAGGNDQQDDSSAIQAAIDYSYENEHLPVQLLGKTYILKRGLRLKEGVMLKMGVATKLLVEGNFNVLEVEGKTSITNGTIEITTPEFRGTAIYVSGKEQVWTTNRINIENVTLYNSSGTNRGKGIFFNAESSGEFISFVNVSGVNVSGFHSAVLLEATPPEGGEDYNFINGNRFVNMTLDDCIVCIQINSGVTIPNEVSGNMFDNLQVQLTERTDKAVILSGSNNIVEGMVWDIAFMKDSQALVDLTKDSSENLLKLNLTKDRVADEGRGNRVSALEE
;
A
#
# COMPACT_ATOMS: atom_id res chain seq x y z
N MET A 1 58.08 -38.06 9.21
CA MET A 1 57.26 -38.05 7.97
C MET A 1 55.75 -38.12 8.21
N LYS A 2 55.18 -39.02 9.04
CA LYS A 2 53.72 -39.11 9.25
C LYS A 2 53.05 -37.85 9.85
N ARG A 3 53.71 -37.12 10.78
CA ARG A 3 53.14 -35.91 11.38
C ARG A 3 53.05 -34.71 10.42
N GLN A 4 54.02 -34.52 9.53
CA GLN A 4 54.01 -33.43 8.54
C GLN A 4 52.89 -33.59 7.51
N TYR A 5 52.55 -34.83 7.12
CA TYR A 5 51.43 -35.10 6.22
C TYR A 5 50.08 -34.72 6.84
N ILE A 6 49.90 -34.96 8.14
CA ILE A 6 48.66 -34.62 8.85
C ILE A 6 48.46 -33.10 8.87
N TYR A 7 49.50 -32.32 9.18
CA TYR A 7 49.41 -30.85 9.21
C TYR A 7 49.08 -30.25 7.83
N ILE A 8 49.67 -30.77 6.75
CA ILE A 8 49.39 -30.29 5.39
C ILE A 8 47.94 -30.58 5.00
N VAL A 9 47.44 -31.78 5.30
CA VAL A 9 46.04 -32.15 5.01
C VAL A 9 45.06 -31.28 5.81
N THR A 10 45.35 -31.00 7.08
CA THR A 10 44.51 -30.14 7.91
C THR A 10 44.48 -28.69 7.42
N ILE A 11 45.61 -28.14 6.96
CA ILE A 11 45.68 -26.78 6.40
C ILE A 11 44.93 -26.67 5.08
N VAL A 12 45.03 -27.69 4.21
CA VAL A 12 44.29 -27.71 2.93
C VAL A 12 42.79 -27.81 3.16
N LEU A 13 42.34 -28.61 4.13
CA LEU A 13 40.93 -28.71 4.52
C LEU A 13 40.39 -27.40 5.11
N LEU A 14 41.17 -26.72 5.94
CA LEU A 14 40.81 -25.41 6.50
C LEU A 14 40.77 -24.32 5.43
N ALA A 15 41.68 -24.34 4.45
CA ALA A 15 41.64 -23.40 3.33
C ALA A 15 40.41 -23.64 2.43
N ALA A 16 40.06 -24.91 2.17
CA ALA A 16 38.89 -25.27 1.38
C ALA A 16 37.57 -24.87 2.07
N THR A 17 37.46 -25.02 3.39
CA THR A 17 36.27 -24.59 4.14
C THR A 17 36.15 -23.07 4.21
N VAL A 18 37.26 -22.33 4.32
CA VAL A 18 37.24 -20.86 4.27
C VAL A 18 36.82 -20.36 2.89
N VAL A 19 37.29 -20.97 1.80
CA VAL A 19 36.87 -20.62 0.43
C VAL A 19 35.39 -20.92 0.20
N LEU A 20 34.87 -22.04 0.72
CA LEU A 20 33.44 -22.36 0.67
C LEU A 20 32.58 -21.41 1.52
N LEU A 21 33.06 -21.00 2.69
CA LEU A 21 32.36 -20.02 3.54
C LEU A 21 32.36 -18.63 2.92
N VAL A 22 33.48 -18.16 2.38
CA VAL A 22 33.56 -16.86 1.67
C VAL A 22 32.71 -16.88 0.39
N GLY A 23 32.67 -18.01 -0.32
CA GLY A 23 31.78 -18.21 -1.47
C GLY A 23 30.29 -18.21 -1.10
N SER A 24 29.93 -18.69 0.09
CA SER A 24 28.54 -18.65 0.58
C SER A 24 28.11 -17.28 1.11
N LEU A 25 29.05 -16.47 1.61
CA LEU A 25 28.81 -15.11 2.12
C LEU A 25 28.83 -14.04 1.02
N SER A 26 29.32 -14.37 -0.17
CA SER A 26 29.43 -13.45 -1.32
C SER A 26 28.51 -13.84 -2.47
N ARG A 27 27.31 -14.36 -2.14
CA ARG A 27 26.27 -14.56 -3.15
C ARG A 27 25.54 -13.23 -3.35
N GLU A 28 26.24 -12.26 -3.94
CA GLU A 28 25.54 -11.27 -4.75
C GLU A 28 24.77 -12.07 -5.80
N THR A 29 23.44 -12.01 -5.73
CA THR A 29 22.58 -12.52 -6.79
C THR A 29 22.91 -11.73 -8.05
N ILE A 30 23.80 -12.28 -8.87
CA ILE A 30 24.03 -11.83 -10.23
C ILE A 30 22.69 -12.06 -10.95
N GLU A 31 21.90 -10.99 -11.12
CA GLU A 31 20.71 -11.01 -11.97
C GLU A 31 21.15 -11.44 -13.37
N GLU A 32 20.56 -12.52 -13.90
CA GLU A 32 20.87 -12.95 -15.26
C GLU A 32 20.49 -11.84 -16.26
N PRO A 33 21.35 -11.52 -17.23
CA PRO A 33 21.01 -10.57 -18.29
C PRO A 33 19.76 -11.06 -19.03
N GLY A 34 18.66 -10.31 -18.92
CA GLY A 34 17.36 -10.65 -19.52
C GLY A 34 16.23 -10.96 -18.52
N SER A 35 16.51 -10.98 -17.21
CA SER A 35 15.51 -11.32 -16.18
C SER A 35 14.63 -10.14 -15.70
N VAL A 36 14.91 -8.91 -16.13
CA VAL A 36 14.22 -7.68 -15.71
C VAL A 36 14.17 -6.64 -16.85
N LEU A 37 13.19 -5.74 -16.81
CA LEU A 37 13.01 -4.64 -17.75
C LEU A 37 13.30 -3.31 -17.07
N ARG A 38 14.39 -2.66 -17.46
CA ARG A 38 14.73 -1.32 -16.96
C ARG A 38 14.01 -0.24 -17.76
N VAL A 39 13.37 0.70 -17.07
CA VAL A 39 12.63 1.80 -17.71
C VAL A 39 13.52 2.72 -18.56
N GLU A 40 14.82 2.78 -18.27
CA GLU A 40 15.81 3.51 -19.08
C GLU A 40 15.87 2.99 -20.52
N SER A 41 15.67 1.68 -20.74
CA SER A 41 15.65 1.09 -22.09
C SER A 41 14.47 1.61 -22.94
N PHE A 42 13.48 2.23 -22.30
CA PHE A 42 12.31 2.84 -22.92
C PHE A 42 12.38 4.37 -22.93
N GLY A 43 13.50 4.95 -22.49
CA GLY A 43 13.75 6.39 -22.53
C GLY A 43 13.45 7.14 -21.24
N ALA A 44 13.16 6.45 -20.13
CA ALA A 44 12.99 7.12 -18.84
C ALA A 44 14.36 7.55 -18.30
N GLY A 45 14.64 8.85 -18.33
CA GLY A 45 15.93 9.41 -17.98
C GLY A 45 16.19 9.32 -16.49
N GLY A 46 15.21 9.79 -15.70
CA GLY A 46 15.31 10.00 -14.27
C GLY A 46 16.41 11.00 -13.90
N ASN A 47 16.25 11.66 -12.75
CA ASN A 47 17.13 12.74 -12.27
C ASN A 47 17.28 13.90 -13.27
N ASP A 48 16.30 14.11 -14.13
CA ASP A 48 16.18 15.29 -14.99
C ASP A 48 14.80 15.94 -14.80
N GLN A 49 14.45 16.91 -15.65
CA GLN A 49 13.18 17.64 -15.58
C GLN A 49 12.16 17.15 -16.62
N GLN A 50 12.41 16.00 -17.24
CA GLN A 50 11.59 15.48 -18.34
C GLN A 50 10.46 14.59 -17.81
N ASP A 51 9.35 14.54 -18.55
CA ASP A 51 8.24 13.64 -18.23
C ASP A 51 8.61 12.19 -18.60
N ASP A 52 8.75 11.32 -17.61
CA ASP A 52 9.09 9.91 -17.77
C ASP A 52 7.86 9.02 -17.95
N SER A 53 6.63 9.56 -17.83
CA SER A 53 5.42 8.75 -17.75
C SER A 53 5.23 7.81 -18.95
N SER A 54 5.44 8.33 -20.16
CA SER A 54 5.25 7.53 -21.39
C SER A 54 6.29 6.41 -21.51
N ALA A 55 7.52 6.66 -21.08
CA ALA A 55 8.60 5.67 -21.12
C ALA A 55 8.37 4.56 -20.09
N ILE A 56 7.94 4.93 -18.88
CA ILE A 56 7.61 3.95 -17.83
C ILE A 56 6.39 3.12 -18.25
N GLN A 57 5.35 3.75 -18.81
CA GLN A 57 4.19 3.03 -19.32
C GLN A 57 4.59 2.07 -20.46
N ALA A 58 5.47 2.48 -21.37
CA ALA A 58 5.95 1.62 -22.45
C ALA A 58 6.69 0.38 -21.90
N ALA A 59 7.44 0.52 -20.80
CA ALA A 59 8.08 -0.62 -20.13
C ALA A 59 7.05 -1.59 -19.51
N ILE A 60 5.99 -1.05 -18.90
CA ILE A 60 4.87 -1.84 -18.36
C ILE A 60 4.13 -2.57 -19.49
N ASP A 61 3.84 -1.87 -20.59
CA ASP A 61 3.17 -2.44 -21.76
C ASP A 61 4.00 -3.57 -22.37
N TYR A 62 5.31 -3.35 -22.52
CA TYR A 62 6.22 -4.39 -23.02
C TYR A 62 6.28 -5.59 -22.08
N SER A 63 6.35 -5.38 -20.75
CA SER A 63 6.30 -6.46 -19.76
C SER A 63 5.05 -7.31 -19.92
N TYR A 64 3.89 -6.67 -20.00
CA TYR A 64 2.60 -7.35 -20.16
C TYR A 64 2.57 -8.21 -21.43
N GLU A 65 3.14 -7.71 -22.53
CA GLU A 65 3.19 -8.44 -23.81
C GLU A 65 4.28 -9.53 -23.85
N ASN A 66 5.31 -9.44 -23.01
CA ASN A 66 6.52 -10.27 -23.08
C ASN A 66 6.86 -10.88 -21.71
N GLU A 67 6.18 -11.98 -21.38
CA GLU A 67 6.48 -12.87 -20.25
C GLU A 67 6.34 -12.26 -18.84
N HIS A 68 5.77 -11.07 -18.71
CA HIS A 68 5.58 -10.38 -17.42
C HIS A 68 6.89 -10.19 -16.64
N LEU A 69 7.98 -9.90 -17.36
CA LEU A 69 9.27 -9.61 -16.76
C LEU A 69 9.17 -8.40 -15.81
N PRO A 70 9.75 -8.46 -14.60
CA PRO A 70 9.66 -7.34 -13.66
C PRO A 70 10.15 -6.01 -14.26
N VAL A 71 9.34 -4.96 -14.15
CA VAL A 71 9.69 -3.59 -14.54
C VAL A 71 10.43 -2.93 -13.38
N GLN A 72 11.64 -2.44 -13.63
CA GLN A 72 12.55 -1.98 -12.60
C GLN A 72 12.88 -0.49 -12.76
N LEU A 73 12.81 0.24 -11.65
CA LEU A 73 13.20 1.65 -11.53
C LEU A 73 14.19 1.79 -10.37
N LEU A 74 15.42 2.25 -10.61
CA LEU A 74 16.50 2.14 -9.62
C LEU A 74 17.16 3.48 -9.28
N GLY A 75 17.04 3.89 -8.02
CA GLY A 75 17.89 4.91 -7.38
C GLY A 75 17.79 6.31 -7.99
N LYS A 76 16.76 6.55 -8.80
CA LYS A 76 16.52 7.83 -9.49
C LYS A 76 15.16 8.39 -9.12
N THR A 77 15.01 9.67 -9.41
CA THR A 77 13.76 10.40 -9.34
C THR A 77 13.17 10.54 -10.74
N TYR A 78 12.00 9.98 -10.98
CA TYR A 78 11.30 10.06 -12.26
C TYR A 78 10.09 10.98 -12.15
N ILE A 79 9.87 11.85 -13.14
CA ILE A 79 8.74 12.79 -13.11
C ILE A 79 7.55 12.21 -13.86
N LEU A 80 6.38 12.21 -13.22
CA LEU A 80 5.12 11.79 -13.80
C LEU A 80 4.19 12.99 -14.01
N LYS A 81 3.74 13.17 -15.26
CA LYS A 81 2.70 14.15 -15.63
C LYS A 81 1.39 13.50 -16.07
N ARG A 82 1.31 12.17 -16.04
CA ARG A 82 0.08 11.38 -16.20
C ARG A 82 0.16 10.10 -15.37
N GLY A 83 -1.00 9.49 -15.15
CA GLY A 83 -1.10 8.20 -14.46
C GLY A 83 -0.48 7.06 -15.24
N LEU A 84 -0.06 6.03 -14.52
CA LEU A 84 0.40 4.77 -15.06
C LEU A 84 -0.64 3.68 -14.74
N ARG A 85 -0.87 2.80 -15.70
CA ARG A 85 -1.70 1.62 -15.53
C ARG A 85 -0.80 0.40 -15.39
N LEU A 86 -0.72 -0.14 -14.17
CA LEU A 86 0.05 -1.36 -13.88
C LEU A 86 -0.80 -2.57 -14.30
N LYS A 87 -0.53 -3.06 -15.51
CA LYS A 87 -1.29 -4.12 -16.17
C LYS A 87 -1.18 -5.46 -15.46
N GLU A 88 -2.18 -6.32 -15.68
CA GLU A 88 -2.31 -7.62 -15.04
C GLU A 88 -1.00 -8.41 -15.10
N GLY A 89 -0.59 -9.01 -13.98
CA GLY A 89 0.61 -9.83 -13.91
C GLY A 89 1.94 -9.08 -13.89
N VAL A 90 1.96 -7.76 -14.16
CA VAL A 90 3.21 -6.98 -14.15
C VAL A 90 3.67 -6.71 -12.72
N MET A 91 4.98 -6.86 -12.49
CA MET A 91 5.64 -6.57 -11.23
C MET A 91 6.46 -5.27 -11.35
N LEU A 92 6.10 -4.24 -10.60
CA LEU A 92 6.82 -2.98 -10.51
C LEU A 92 7.80 -3.02 -9.32
N LYS A 93 9.09 -3.07 -9.61
CA LYS A 93 10.17 -3.12 -8.61
C LYS A 93 10.93 -1.81 -8.57
N MET A 94 10.66 -1.02 -7.54
CA MET A 94 11.41 0.19 -7.29
C MET A 94 12.61 -0.10 -6.37
N GLY A 95 13.70 0.63 -6.56
CA GLY A 95 14.77 0.71 -5.57
C GLY A 95 14.33 1.54 -4.37
N VAL A 96 14.92 1.31 -3.20
CA VAL A 96 14.56 2.03 -1.96
C VAL A 96 14.74 3.55 -2.10
N ALA A 97 15.75 3.99 -2.85
CA ALA A 97 16.01 5.41 -3.14
C ALA A 97 15.27 5.94 -4.38
N THR A 98 14.42 5.13 -5.03
CA THR A 98 13.67 5.54 -6.21
C THR A 98 12.48 6.40 -5.80
N LYS A 99 12.23 7.48 -6.56
CA LYS A 99 11.08 8.35 -6.39
C LYS A 99 10.30 8.49 -7.69
N LEU A 100 8.97 8.50 -7.60
CA LEU A 100 8.05 8.97 -8.63
C LEU A 100 7.51 10.33 -8.16
N LEU A 101 7.98 11.44 -8.76
CA LEU A 101 7.47 12.78 -8.49
C LEU A 101 6.26 13.07 -9.35
N VAL A 102 5.13 13.37 -8.73
CA VAL A 102 3.85 13.53 -9.41
C VAL A 102 3.52 15.02 -9.56
N GLU A 103 3.53 15.49 -10.81
CA GLU A 103 3.28 16.87 -11.20
C GLU A 103 1.93 17.04 -11.93
N GLY A 104 0.85 16.53 -11.34
CA GLY A 104 -0.49 16.72 -11.90
C GLY A 104 -1.59 16.11 -11.03
N ASN A 105 -2.83 16.25 -11.49
CA ASN A 105 -4.01 15.73 -10.79
C ASN A 105 -4.60 14.54 -11.56
N PHE A 106 -4.19 13.33 -11.19
CA PHE A 106 -4.63 12.06 -11.78
C PHE A 106 -4.42 10.92 -10.78
N ASN A 107 -4.99 9.74 -11.04
CA ASN A 107 -4.60 8.52 -10.32
C ASN A 107 -3.19 8.12 -10.78
N VAL A 108 -2.24 8.01 -9.83
CA VAL A 108 -0.82 7.82 -10.15
C VAL A 108 -0.56 6.41 -10.64
N LEU A 109 -0.96 5.41 -9.85
CA LEU A 109 -0.95 4.01 -10.24
C LEU A 109 -2.38 3.44 -10.20
N GLU A 110 -2.92 3.09 -11.36
CA GLU A 110 -4.13 2.26 -11.48
C GLU A 110 -3.69 0.80 -11.62
N VAL A 111 -4.10 -0.04 -10.68
CA VAL A 111 -3.51 -1.37 -10.48
C VAL A 111 -4.50 -2.47 -10.85
N GLU A 112 -4.12 -3.32 -11.79
CA GLU A 112 -4.88 -4.50 -12.20
C GLU A 112 -4.55 -5.74 -11.36
N GLY A 113 -5.32 -6.82 -11.54
CA GLY A 113 -5.12 -8.08 -10.85
C GLY A 113 -3.72 -8.69 -11.03
N LYS A 114 -3.31 -9.56 -10.10
CA LYS A 114 -2.06 -10.35 -10.18
C LYS A 114 -0.77 -9.51 -10.26
N THR A 115 -0.82 -8.25 -9.85
CA THR A 115 0.32 -7.33 -9.89
C THR A 115 1.08 -7.29 -8.56
N SER A 116 2.30 -6.76 -8.60
CA SER A 116 3.01 -6.36 -7.38
C SER A 116 3.73 -5.03 -7.52
N ILE A 117 3.79 -4.28 -6.41
CA ILE A 117 4.56 -3.03 -6.28
C ILE A 117 5.48 -3.18 -5.09
N THR A 118 6.78 -2.97 -5.28
CA THR A 118 7.75 -3.08 -4.18
C THR A 118 8.66 -1.85 -4.06
N ASN A 119 8.83 -1.40 -2.82
CA ASN A 119 9.68 -0.28 -2.38
C ASN A 119 9.36 1.08 -3.04
N GLY A 120 10.30 2.01 -2.97
CA GLY A 120 10.23 3.32 -3.61
C GLY A 120 9.30 4.30 -2.90
N THR A 121 9.30 5.52 -3.41
CA THR A 121 8.43 6.61 -2.94
C THR A 121 7.59 7.15 -4.08
N ILE A 122 6.29 7.30 -3.87
CA ILE A 122 5.40 8.10 -4.72
C ILE A 122 5.19 9.42 -4.00
N GLU A 123 5.74 10.51 -4.54
CA GLU A 123 5.74 11.82 -3.93
C GLU A 123 4.90 12.81 -4.75
N ILE A 124 3.81 13.28 -4.15
CA ILE A 124 2.92 14.29 -4.74
C ILE A 124 3.48 15.67 -4.41
N THR A 125 3.80 16.45 -5.45
CA THR A 125 4.38 17.79 -5.29
C THR A 125 3.40 18.91 -5.62
N THR A 126 2.33 18.60 -6.36
CA THR A 126 1.35 19.61 -6.78
C THR A 126 0.24 19.84 -5.74
N PRO A 127 -0.08 21.10 -5.40
CA PRO A 127 -1.17 21.44 -4.46
C PRO A 127 -2.59 21.19 -5.02
N GLU A 128 -2.69 20.94 -6.33
CA GLU A 128 -3.98 20.67 -6.98
C GLU A 128 -4.36 19.19 -7.01
N PHE A 129 -3.53 18.31 -6.45
CA PHE A 129 -3.78 16.89 -6.42
C PHE A 129 -5.09 16.57 -5.69
N ARG A 130 -5.98 15.84 -6.36
CA ARG A 130 -7.25 15.30 -5.84
C ARG A 130 -7.43 13.82 -6.19
N GLY A 131 -6.50 13.25 -6.96
CA GLY A 131 -6.49 11.83 -7.35
C GLY A 131 -6.06 10.91 -6.22
N THR A 132 -5.60 9.73 -6.62
CA THR A 132 -5.15 8.65 -5.73
C THR A 132 -3.73 8.23 -6.08
N ALA A 133 -2.85 8.03 -5.09
CA ALA A 133 -1.51 7.52 -5.36
C ALA A 133 -1.54 6.05 -5.83
N ILE A 134 -2.32 5.18 -5.16
CA ILE A 134 -2.57 3.81 -5.61
C ILE A 134 -4.08 3.53 -5.63
N TYR A 135 -4.63 3.31 -6.83
CA TYR A 135 -6.05 3.05 -7.07
C TYR A 135 -6.27 1.60 -7.53
N VAL A 136 -7.23 0.91 -6.90
CA VAL A 136 -7.71 -0.41 -7.34
C VAL A 136 -9.20 -0.32 -7.61
N SER A 137 -9.60 -0.73 -8.81
CA SER A 137 -10.98 -0.74 -9.27
C SER A 137 -11.61 -2.10 -9.01
N GLY A 138 -12.86 -2.14 -8.54
CA GLY A 138 -13.62 -3.39 -8.38
C GLY A 138 -13.97 -4.06 -9.72
N LYS A 139 -13.81 -3.35 -10.84
CA LYS A 139 -13.88 -3.91 -12.21
C LYS A 139 -12.84 -4.99 -12.45
N GLU A 140 -11.74 -4.96 -11.70
CA GLU A 140 -10.67 -5.95 -11.78
C GLU A 140 -11.06 -7.30 -11.16
N GLN A 141 -12.16 -7.35 -10.40
CA GLN A 141 -12.69 -8.60 -9.83
C GLN A 141 -11.59 -9.42 -9.11
N VAL A 142 -10.88 -8.74 -8.20
CA VAL A 142 -9.72 -9.31 -7.52
C VAL A 142 -10.16 -10.38 -6.53
N TRP A 143 -9.56 -11.56 -6.64
CA TRP A 143 -9.82 -12.74 -5.84
C TRP A 143 -8.52 -13.46 -5.45
N THR A 144 -8.64 -14.70 -4.98
CA THR A 144 -7.52 -15.52 -4.49
C THR A 144 -6.45 -15.83 -5.54
N THR A 145 -6.80 -15.93 -6.82
CA THR A 145 -5.88 -16.35 -7.90
C THR A 145 -5.19 -15.20 -8.62
N ASN A 146 -5.68 -13.97 -8.46
CA ASN A 146 -5.21 -12.74 -9.11
C ASN A 146 -4.93 -11.65 -8.07
N ARG A 147 -4.36 -12.03 -6.92
CA ARG A 147 -4.06 -11.10 -5.81
C ARG A 147 -3.09 -10.00 -6.21
N ILE A 148 -3.33 -8.81 -5.67
CA ILE A 148 -2.43 -7.65 -5.74
C ILE A 148 -1.58 -7.63 -4.46
N ASN A 149 -0.28 -7.32 -4.58
CA ASN A 149 0.61 -7.14 -3.43
C ASN A 149 1.33 -5.78 -3.50
N ILE A 150 1.27 -5.00 -2.42
CA ILE A 150 1.91 -3.69 -2.30
C ILE A 150 2.82 -3.73 -1.07
N GLU A 151 4.13 -3.61 -1.25
CA GLU A 151 5.10 -3.86 -0.19
C GLU A 151 6.15 -2.75 -0.07
N ASN A 152 6.35 -2.24 1.15
CA ASN A 152 7.41 -1.29 1.51
C ASN A 152 7.41 0.04 0.71
N VAL A 153 6.25 0.44 0.20
CA VAL A 153 6.08 1.69 -0.56
C VAL A 153 5.88 2.87 0.40
N THR A 154 6.47 4.02 0.10
CA THR A 154 6.14 5.30 0.76
C THR A 154 5.25 6.14 -0.16
N LEU A 155 4.09 6.57 0.33
CA LEU A 155 3.20 7.51 -0.33
C LEU A 155 3.28 8.82 0.45
N TYR A 156 3.76 9.89 -0.19
CA TYR A 156 3.97 11.16 0.49
C TYR A 156 3.41 12.32 -0.32
N ASN A 157 2.53 13.10 0.29
CA ASN A 157 2.07 14.35 -0.30
C ASN A 157 2.83 15.54 0.30
N SER A 158 3.92 15.89 -0.36
CA SER A 158 4.80 17.00 0.00
C SER A 158 4.21 18.40 -0.26
N SER A 159 3.06 18.50 -0.92
CA SER A 159 2.44 19.80 -1.26
C SER A 159 1.90 20.57 -0.05
N GLY A 160 1.72 19.90 1.09
CA GLY A 160 1.17 20.49 2.32
C GLY A 160 -0.34 20.80 2.29
N THR A 161 -1.06 20.28 1.28
CA THR A 161 -2.50 20.54 1.10
C THR A 161 -3.41 19.52 1.77
N ASN A 162 -2.89 18.36 2.17
CA ASN A 162 -3.68 17.24 2.72
C ASN A 162 -4.87 16.86 1.84
N ARG A 163 -4.69 16.94 0.50
CA ARG A 163 -5.68 16.56 -0.50
C ARG A 163 -5.34 15.20 -1.12
N GLY A 164 -6.33 14.64 -1.82
CA GLY A 164 -6.20 13.36 -2.51
C GLY A 164 -6.16 12.16 -1.56
N LYS A 165 -5.93 10.97 -2.13
CA LYS A 165 -5.97 9.70 -1.41
C LYS A 165 -4.63 8.98 -1.55
N GLY A 166 -4.18 8.33 -0.48
CA GLY A 166 -3.02 7.45 -0.53
C GLY A 166 -3.37 6.17 -1.30
N ILE A 167 -4.13 5.29 -0.65
CA ILE A 167 -4.67 4.05 -1.23
C ILE A 167 -6.19 4.15 -1.33
N PHE A 168 -6.75 3.84 -2.49
CA PHE A 168 -8.20 3.82 -2.68
C PHE A 168 -8.67 2.56 -3.41
N PHE A 169 -9.52 1.77 -2.76
CA PHE A 169 -10.25 0.67 -3.37
C PHE A 169 -11.70 1.09 -3.56
N ASN A 170 -12.20 1.00 -4.80
CA ASN A 170 -13.53 1.45 -5.16
C ASN A 170 -14.32 0.35 -5.88
N ALA A 171 -15.52 0.05 -5.42
CA ALA A 171 -16.49 -0.81 -6.09
C ALA A 171 -17.85 -0.07 -6.14
N GLU A 172 -18.28 0.32 -7.33
CA GLU A 172 -19.43 1.21 -7.54
C GLU A 172 -20.52 0.58 -8.42
N SER A 173 -20.18 -0.45 -9.20
CA SER A 173 -21.11 -1.12 -10.12
C SER A 173 -21.43 -2.55 -9.69
N SER A 174 -22.52 -3.08 -10.22
CA SER A 174 -22.91 -4.49 -10.06
C SER A 174 -21.79 -5.45 -10.46
N GLY A 175 -21.52 -6.45 -9.62
CA GLY A 175 -20.53 -7.49 -9.88
C GLY A 175 -19.08 -7.05 -9.71
N GLU A 176 -18.83 -5.82 -9.28
CA GLU A 176 -17.49 -5.36 -8.94
C GLU A 176 -17.04 -5.88 -7.57
N PHE A 177 -15.80 -6.34 -7.46
CA PHE A 177 -15.26 -6.74 -6.17
C PHE A 177 -13.74 -6.66 -6.05
N ILE A 178 -13.27 -6.44 -4.83
CA ILE A 178 -11.84 -6.43 -4.47
C ILE A 178 -11.63 -7.26 -3.21
N SER A 179 -11.01 -8.43 -3.36
CA SER A 179 -10.76 -9.32 -2.23
C SER A 179 -9.33 -9.82 -2.15
N PHE A 180 -8.85 -9.99 -0.91
CA PHE A 180 -7.57 -10.60 -0.58
C PHE A 180 -6.34 -9.89 -1.16
N VAL A 181 -6.41 -8.57 -1.37
CA VAL A 181 -5.25 -7.71 -1.61
C VAL A 181 -4.40 -7.64 -0.34
N ASN A 182 -3.07 -7.67 -0.50
CA ASN A 182 -2.13 -7.50 0.61
C ASN A 182 -1.36 -6.20 0.45
N VAL A 183 -1.39 -5.37 1.49
CA VAL A 183 -0.61 -4.14 1.63
C VAL A 183 0.24 -4.30 2.89
N SER A 184 1.56 -4.18 2.77
CA SER A 184 2.48 -4.45 3.88
C SER A 184 3.64 -3.45 3.94
N GLY A 185 3.97 -2.95 5.13
CA GLY A 185 5.13 -2.07 5.32
C GLY A 185 5.00 -0.70 4.64
N VAL A 186 3.77 -0.26 4.34
CA VAL A 186 3.51 0.98 3.60
C VAL A 186 3.43 2.17 4.54
N ASN A 187 4.09 3.26 4.19
CA ASN A 187 3.94 4.57 4.83
C ASN A 187 3.05 5.47 3.96
N VAL A 188 2.08 6.14 4.57
CA VAL A 188 1.23 7.13 3.90
C VAL A 188 1.22 8.43 4.72
N SER A 189 1.66 9.54 4.11
CA SER A 189 1.72 10.84 4.78
C SER A 189 1.18 11.99 3.94
N GLY A 190 0.46 12.92 4.58
CA GLY A 190 0.04 14.20 3.99
C GLY A 190 -1.18 14.13 3.06
N PHE A 191 -1.99 13.07 3.10
CA PHE A 191 -3.19 12.93 2.23
C PHE A 191 -4.47 13.34 2.95
N HIS A 192 -5.57 13.50 2.20
CA HIS A 192 -6.88 13.62 2.84
C HIS A 192 -7.25 12.31 3.51
N SER A 193 -7.25 11.23 2.73
CA SER A 193 -7.49 9.88 3.23
C SER A 193 -6.26 9.01 3.00
N ALA A 194 -5.69 8.41 4.05
CA ALA A 194 -4.52 7.55 3.88
C ALA A 194 -4.92 6.23 3.20
N VAL A 195 -5.95 5.57 3.71
CA VAL A 195 -6.64 4.44 3.08
C VAL A 195 -8.14 4.71 3.03
N LEU A 196 -8.72 4.60 1.84
CA LEU A 196 -10.16 4.62 1.63
C LEU A 196 -10.61 3.30 0.99
N LEU A 197 -11.60 2.65 1.57
CA LEU A 197 -12.34 1.54 0.95
C LEU A 197 -13.78 1.98 0.76
N GLU A 198 -14.28 1.94 -0.47
CA GLU A 198 -15.64 2.42 -0.79
C GLU A 198 -16.38 1.42 -1.64
N ALA A 199 -17.53 0.97 -1.13
CA ALA A 199 -18.51 0.22 -1.89
C ALA A 199 -19.81 1.04 -1.94
N THR A 200 -20.25 1.41 -3.15
CA THR A 200 -21.51 2.16 -3.36
C THR A 200 -22.62 1.22 -3.81
N PRO A 201 -23.87 1.33 -3.33
CA PRO A 201 -24.96 0.48 -3.79
C PRO A 201 -25.09 0.51 -5.33
N PRO A 202 -25.05 -0.64 -6.03
CA PRO A 202 -25.34 -0.69 -7.45
C PRO A 202 -26.71 -0.12 -7.79
N GLU A 203 -26.83 0.53 -8.95
CA GLU A 203 -28.14 0.96 -9.47
C GLU A 203 -29.09 -0.25 -9.62
N GLY A 204 -30.36 -0.09 -9.22
CA GLY A 204 -31.38 -1.13 -9.35
C GLY A 204 -31.54 -2.07 -8.15
N GLY A 205 -30.56 -2.12 -7.23
CA GLY A 205 -30.71 -2.69 -5.88
C GLY A 205 -30.82 -4.23 -5.74
N GLU A 206 -30.90 -4.98 -6.84
CA GLU A 206 -30.90 -6.46 -6.80
C GLU A 206 -29.49 -7.07 -6.86
N ASP A 207 -28.52 -6.28 -7.32
CA ASP A 207 -27.13 -6.68 -7.47
C ASP A 207 -26.27 -6.26 -6.28
N TYR A 208 -25.04 -6.79 -6.22
CA TYR A 208 -24.10 -6.49 -5.15
C TYR A 208 -22.70 -6.17 -5.68
N ASN A 209 -21.97 -5.42 -4.86
CA ASN A 209 -20.52 -5.25 -4.95
C ASN A 209 -19.90 -5.33 -3.56
N PHE A 210 -18.61 -5.65 -3.50
CA PHE A 210 -17.94 -5.76 -2.21
C PHE A 210 -16.42 -5.57 -2.24
N ILE A 211 -15.87 -5.14 -1.10
CA ILE A 211 -14.43 -5.06 -0.86
C ILE A 211 -14.12 -5.82 0.43
N ASN A 212 -13.69 -7.09 0.31
CA ASN A 212 -13.70 -8.01 1.46
C ASN A 212 -12.36 -8.71 1.70
N GLY A 213 -11.99 -8.89 2.97
CA GLY A 213 -10.86 -9.74 3.35
C GLY A 213 -9.48 -9.23 2.90
N ASN A 214 -9.34 -7.93 2.65
CA ASN A 214 -8.05 -7.30 2.32
C ASN A 214 -7.22 -7.10 3.59
N ARG A 215 -5.89 -7.09 3.45
CA ARG A 215 -4.94 -6.99 4.57
C ARG A 215 -4.03 -5.79 4.41
N PHE A 216 -3.94 -4.99 5.46
CA PHE A 216 -3.13 -3.80 5.59
C PHE A 216 -2.26 -3.95 6.83
N VAL A 217 -0.99 -4.35 6.67
CA VAL A 217 -0.14 -4.82 7.77
C VAL A 217 1.10 -3.94 7.90
N ASN A 218 1.51 -3.62 9.14
CA ASN A 218 2.71 -2.82 9.41
C ASN A 218 2.69 -1.45 8.71
N MET A 219 1.55 -0.76 8.71
CA MET A 219 1.45 0.56 8.07
C MET A 219 1.77 1.69 9.04
N THR A 220 2.38 2.76 8.51
CA THR A 220 2.51 4.04 9.21
C THR A 220 1.66 5.08 8.50
N LEU A 221 0.74 5.73 9.22
CA LEU A 221 -0.17 6.74 8.71
C LEU A 221 0.12 8.06 9.43
N ASP A 222 0.46 9.10 8.71
CA ASP A 222 0.95 10.37 9.28
C ASP A 222 0.34 11.59 8.57
N ASP A 223 0.13 12.69 9.29
CA ASP A 223 -0.41 13.95 8.76
C ASP A 223 -1.57 13.78 7.75
N CYS A 224 -2.49 12.85 8.02
CA CYS A 224 -3.68 12.64 7.20
C CYS A 224 -4.89 13.29 7.86
N ILE A 225 -5.83 13.81 7.06
CA ILE A 225 -7.10 14.34 7.60
C ILE A 225 -7.93 13.20 8.19
N VAL A 226 -8.05 12.11 7.44
CA VAL A 226 -8.66 10.84 7.87
C VAL A 226 -7.67 9.71 7.57
N CYS A 227 -7.20 8.98 8.58
CA CYS A 227 -6.20 7.94 8.33
C CYS A 227 -6.83 6.73 7.62
N ILE A 228 -7.86 6.12 8.20
CA ILE A 228 -8.59 4.99 7.60
C ILE A 228 -10.06 5.37 7.45
N GLN A 229 -10.61 5.17 6.26
CA GLN A 229 -12.03 5.37 5.99
C GLN A 229 -12.63 4.17 5.26
N ILE A 230 -13.76 3.67 5.75
CA ILE A 230 -14.58 2.66 5.09
C ILE A 230 -15.99 3.23 4.88
N ASN A 231 -16.42 3.31 3.62
CA ASN A 231 -17.74 3.75 3.21
C ASN A 231 -18.50 2.58 2.58
N SER A 232 -19.52 2.07 3.28
CA SER A 232 -20.33 0.94 2.80
C SER A 232 -21.63 0.82 3.60
N GLY A 233 -22.51 -0.09 3.17
CA GLY A 233 -23.55 -0.64 4.03
C GLY A 233 -22.98 -1.69 4.98
N VAL A 234 -23.79 -2.13 5.96
CA VAL A 234 -23.44 -3.22 6.89
C VAL A 234 -23.21 -4.55 6.14
N THR A 235 -23.98 -4.76 5.07
CA THR A 235 -23.98 -5.95 4.21
C THR A 235 -24.36 -5.55 2.78
N ILE A 236 -24.60 -6.53 1.90
CA ILE A 236 -25.11 -6.31 0.54
C ILE A 236 -26.30 -5.33 0.55
N PRO A 237 -26.44 -4.47 -0.47
CA PRO A 237 -25.85 -4.58 -1.80
C PRO A 237 -24.44 -3.98 -1.96
N ASN A 238 -23.90 -3.30 -0.96
CA ASN A 238 -22.57 -2.69 -1.01
C ASN A 238 -21.80 -2.94 0.27
N GLU A 239 -21.01 -4.00 0.28
CA GLU A 239 -20.37 -4.52 1.48
C GLU A 239 -18.88 -4.21 1.50
N VAL A 240 -18.37 -3.74 2.65
CA VAL A 240 -16.93 -3.71 2.91
C VAL A 240 -16.70 -4.42 4.24
N SER A 241 -16.34 -5.71 4.18
CA SER A 241 -16.32 -6.58 5.35
C SER A 241 -15.08 -7.46 5.50
N GLY A 242 -14.73 -7.78 6.74
CA GLY A 242 -13.62 -8.68 7.05
C GLY A 242 -12.24 -8.15 6.65
N ASN A 243 -12.10 -6.85 6.35
CA ASN A 243 -10.80 -6.25 6.08
C ASN A 243 -10.02 -6.09 7.39
N MET A 244 -8.70 -6.24 7.31
CA MET A 244 -7.82 -6.26 8.47
C MET A 244 -6.74 -5.21 8.32
N PHE A 245 -6.68 -4.31 9.30
CA PHE A 245 -5.59 -3.38 9.50
C PHE A 245 -4.85 -3.78 10.77
N ASP A 246 -3.60 -4.21 10.63
CA ASP A 246 -2.83 -4.83 11.70
C ASP A 246 -1.46 -4.16 11.87
N ASN A 247 -1.02 -4.06 13.13
CA ASN A 247 0.21 -3.39 13.53
C ASN A 247 0.36 -1.96 12.95
N LEU A 248 -0.69 -1.14 13.07
CA LEU A 248 -0.66 0.26 12.62
C LEU A 248 0.16 1.16 13.56
N GLN A 249 0.83 2.16 12.98
CA GLN A 249 1.32 3.35 13.66
C GLN A 249 0.60 4.56 13.07
N VAL A 250 -0.26 5.22 13.86
CA VAL A 250 -1.03 6.39 13.43
C VAL A 250 -0.51 7.62 14.17
N GLN A 251 0.15 8.51 13.45
CA GLN A 251 0.72 9.74 13.97
C GLN A 251 -0.25 10.90 13.70
N LEU A 252 -0.86 11.43 14.75
CA LEU A 252 -1.81 12.53 14.64
C LEU A 252 -1.10 13.88 14.53
N THR A 253 -1.69 14.81 13.76
CA THR A 253 -1.27 16.20 13.70
C THR A 253 -2.45 17.13 13.96
N GLU A 254 -2.20 18.43 14.06
CA GLU A 254 -3.27 19.45 14.17
C GLU A 254 -4.27 19.44 12.98
N ARG A 255 -3.92 18.76 11.89
CA ARG A 255 -4.75 18.62 10.69
C ARG A 255 -5.61 17.38 10.71
N THR A 256 -5.25 16.38 11.52
CA THR A 256 -6.02 15.14 11.59
C THR A 256 -7.38 15.40 12.24
N ASP A 257 -8.44 14.94 11.58
CA ASP A 257 -9.79 14.94 12.14
C ASP A 257 -10.10 13.59 12.79
N LYS A 258 -9.83 12.50 12.05
CA LYS A 258 -10.15 11.13 12.45
C LYS A 258 -9.00 10.17 12.19
N ALA A 259 -8.69 9.33 13.16
CA ALA A 259 -7.87 8.15 12.94
C ALA A 259 -8.63 7.12 12.10
N VAL A 260 -9.92 6.90 12.41
CA VAL A 260 -10.74 5.88 11.75
C VAL A 260 -12.17 6.36 11.58
N ILE A 261 -12.72 6.20 10.38
CA ILE A 261 -14.16 6.23 10.13
C ILE A 261 -14.54 4.88 9.53
N LEU A 262 -15.47 4.16 10.15
CA LEU A 262 -15.72 2.77 9.80
C LEU A 262 -17.21 2.48 9.68
N SER A 263 -17.62 2.14 8.46
CA SER A 263 -18.84 1.40 8.14
C SER A 263 -18.51 -0.06 7.82
N GLY A 264 -19.53 -0.86 7.48
CA GLY A 264 -19.36 -2.26 7.11
C GLY A 264 -19.27 -3.18 8.32
N SER A 265 -18.93 -4.45 8.08
CA SER A 265 -18.99 -5.46 9.13
C SER A 265 -17.74 -6.29 9.30
N ASN A 266 -17.49 -6.73 10.54
CA ASN A 266 -16.40 -7.66 10.87
C ASN A 266 -14.99 -7.18 10.45
N ASN A 267 -14.79 -5.88 10.20
CA ASN A 267 -13.48 -5.32 9.96
C ASN A 267 -12.69 -5.23 11.28
N ILE A 268 -11.36 -5.36 11.19
CA ILE A 268 -10.45 -5.32 12.33
C ILE A 268 -9.47 -4.17 12.12
N VAL A 269 -9.31 -3.31 13.14
CA VAL A 269 -8.30 -2.25 13.15
C VAL A 269 -7.48 -2.35 14.44
N GLU A 270 -6.19 -2.64 14.31
CA GLU A 270 -5.26 -2.87 15.41
C GLU A 270 -3.98 -2.04 15.27
N GLY A 271 -3.59 -1.32 16.32
CA GLY A 271 -2.35 -0.54 16.33
C GLY A 271 -2.25 0.53 17.42
N MET A 272 -1.27 1.42 17.25
CA MET A 272 -1.00 2.54 18.16
C MET A 272 -1.30 3.88 17.48
N VAL A 273 -2.03 4.73 18.20
CA VAL A 273 -2.31 6.12 17.88
C VAL A 273 -1.44 7.00 18.78
N TRP A 274 -0.62 7.84 18.15
CA TRP A 274 0.35 8.71 18.80
C TRP A 274 -0.14 10.16 18.80
N ASP A 275 0.46 10.96 19.68
CA ASP A 275 0.26 12.42 19.72
C ASP A 275 -1.18 12.87 19.89
N ILE A 276 -1.98 12.05 20.59
CA ILE A 276 -3.36 12.33 21.01
C ILE A 276 -3.44 13.67 21.77
N ALA A 277 -2.36 14.09 22.44
CA ALA A 277 -2.27 15.36 23.16
C ALA A 277 -2.38 16.61 22.26
N PHE A 278 -2.19 16.50 20.95
CA PHE A 278 -2.45 17.60 20.01
C PHE A 278 -3.93 17.77 19.66
N MET A 279 -4.76 16.78 20.02
CA MET A 279 -6.18 16.77 19.72
C MET A 279 -6.96 17.51 20.81
N LYS A 280 -8.07 18.14 20.44
CA LYS A 280 -8.96 18.79 21.42
C LYS A 280 -9.47 17.75 22.42
N ASP A 281 -9.62 18.15 23.68
CA ASP A 281 -10.23 17.32 24.71
C ASP A 281 -11.61 16.82 24.25
N SER A 282 -11.86 15.53 24.44
CA SER A 282 -13.11 14.84 24.05
C SER A 282 -13.46 14.87 22.55
N GLN A 283 -12.56 15.28 21.66
CA GLN A 283 -12.74 15.03 20.22
C GLN A 283 -12.74 13.51 19.98
N ALA A 284 -13.80 13.00 19.36
CA ALA A 284 -13.84 11.64 18.84
C ALA A 284 -12.81 11.51 17.71
N LEU A 285 -11.93 10.51 17.83
CA LEU A 285 -10.91 10.16 16.86
C LEU A 285 -11.30 8.94 16.03
N VAL A 286 -12.29 8.19 16.51
CA VAL A 286 -12.89 7.07 15.79
C VAL A 286 -14.39 7.25 15.71
N ASP A 287 -14.92 7.11 14.51
CA ASP A 287 -16.35 7.06 14.24
C ASP A 287 -16.71 5.67 13.72
N LEU A 288 -17.44 4.90 14.52
CA LEU A 288 -18.16 3.71 14.09
C LEU A 288 -19.56 4.15 13.67
N THR A 289 -19.81 4.18 12.37
CA THR A 289 -21.04 4.77 11.83
C THR A 289 -22.26 3.91 12.16
N LYS A 290 -23.48 4.46 11.95
CA LYS A 290 -24.72 3.68 12.01
C LYS A 290 -24.74 2.44 11.10
N ASP A 291 -23.92 2.46 10.05
CA ASP A 291 -23.80 1.40 9.05
C ASP A 291 -22.61 0.47 9.36
N SER A 292 -22.18 0.42 10.63
CA SER A 292 -21.12 -0.46 11.13
C SER A 292 -21.67 -1.57 12.03
N SER A 293 -21.16 -2.80 11.88
CA SER A 293 -21.58 -3.92 12.72
C SER A 293 -20.46 -4.91 13.04
N GLU A 294 -20.37 -5.36 14.30
CA GLU A 294 -19.45 -6.45 14.73
C GLU A 294 -17.96 -6.19 14.42
N ASN A 295 -17.57 -4.94 14.20
CA ASN A 295 -16.18 -4.57 13.97
C ASN A 295 -15.36 -4.65 15.26
N LEU A 296 -14.05 -4.83 15.14
CA LEU A 296 -13.12 -4.90 16.27
C LEU A 296 -12.06 -3.82 16.15
N LEU A 297 -12.08 -2.89 17.11
CA LEU A 297 -11.07 -1.86 17.27
C LEU A 297 -10.16 -2.19 18.45
N LYS A 298 -8.86 -2.23 18.18
CA LYS A 298 -7.81 -2.42 19.18
C LYS A 298 -6.77 -1.32 19.07
N LEU A 299 -7.09 -0.17 19.68
CA LEU A 299 -6.26 1.02 19.68
C LEU A 299 -6.00 1.45 21.13
N ASN A 300 -4.92 2.16 21.39
CA ASN A 300 -4.60 2.78 22.69
C ASN A 300 -5.42 4.04 22.97
N LEU A 301 -6.72 4.01 22.66
CA LEU A 301 -7.66 5.11 22.87
C LEU A 301 -8.59 4.81 24.06
N THR A 302 -8.95 5.85 24.80
CA THR A 302 -10.01 5.78 25.81
C THR A 302 -11.39 5.82 25.14
N LYS A 303 -12.42 5.36 25.84
CA LYS A 303 -13.76 5.19 25.27
C LYS A 303 -14.40 6.52 24.83
N ASP A 304 -14.10 7.63 25.49
CA ASP A 304 -14.56 8.97 25.14
C ASP A 304 -14.02 9.46 23.78
N ARG A 305 -12.99 8.80 23.25
CA ARG A 305 -12.43 9.09 21.92
C ARG A 305 -13.09 8.29 20.79
N VAL A 306 -14.12 7.50 21.10
CA VAL A 306 -14.84 6.68 20.12
C VAL A 306 -16.33 7.04 20.13
N ALA A 307 -16.83 7.51 19.00
CA ALA A 307 -18.25 7.64 18.73
C ALA A 307 -18.74 6.35 18.07
N ASP A 308 -19.72 5.66 18.69
CA ASP A 308 -20.26 4.41 18.18
C ASP A 308 -21.78 4.48 18.02
N GLU A 309 -22.21 4.62 16.77
CA GLU A 309 -23.61 4.58 16.35
C GLU A 309 -24.01 3.22 15.77
N GLY A 310 -23.06 2.29 15.65
CA GLY A 310 -23.26 0.99 15.03
C GLY A 310 -23.80 -0.05 16.00
N ARG A 311 -23.67 -1.34 15.62
CA ARG A 311 -24.19 -2.46 16.39
C ARG A 311 -23.14 -3.54 16.65
N GLY A 312 -22.96 -3.90 17.91
CA GLY A 312 -22.10 -5.03 18.29
C GLY A 312 -20.62 -4.80 18.01
N ASN A 313 -20.21 -3.57 17.70
CA ASN A 313 -18.81 -3.22 17.60
C ASN A 313 -18.12 -3.44 18.96
N ARG A 314 -16.85 -3.83 18.91
CA ARG A 314 -16.02 -4.10 20.08
C ARG A 314 -14.83 -3.18 20.04
N VAL A 315 -14.64 -2.42 21.11
CA VAL A 315 -13.53 -1.48 21.26
C VAL A 315 -12.74 -1.91 22.48
N SER A 316 -11.46 -2.26 22.30
CA SER A 316 -10.55 -2.37 23.45
C SER A 316 -10.13 -0.95 23.81
N ALA A 317 -10.93 -0.30 24.64
CA ALA A 317 -10.57 1.00 25.20
C ALA A 317 -9.67 0.82 26.43
N LEU A 318 -8.72 1.73 26.64
CA LEU A 318 -8.10 1.87 27.96
C LEU A 318 -9.17 2.30 28.96
N GLU A 319 -9.25 1.64 30.11
CA GLU A 319 -10.09 2.10 31.23
C GLU A 319 -9.47 3.41 31.80
N GLU A 320 -10.32 4.37 32.16
CA GLU A 320 -9.91 5.64 32.79
C GLU A 320 -9.23 5.45 34.16
#